data_AF-A0A1E7FLZ9-F1
#
_entry.id   AF-A0A1E7FLZ9-F1
#
_cell.length_a   1.000
_cell.length_b   1.000
_cell.length_c   1.000
_cell.angle_alpha   90.00
_cell.angle_beta   90.00
_cell.angle_gamma   90.00
#
_symmetry.space_group_name_H-M   'P 1'
#
loop_
_entity.id
_entity.type
_entity.pdbx_description
1 polymer ?
#
loop_
_entity_poly.entity_id
_entity_poly.type
_entity_poly.pdbx_seq_one_letter_code
_entity_poly.pdbx_strand_id
1 'polypeptide(L)'
;MSTITINLFLCVLVVLFCIGSCIFVYYNRKKVIVSLGQPVYLYQLCIAGILLVSPLIFNIFITCDSFTRTIVYINTNRTLSNYVFLNTTNDDEGTASVVLYNNNSNNSNNNETLTFDNIDIFSSRQQKAYDIGCNVVAMVAWMGVVLTNTILFAKTYRVYKVTLFRKNQTIKPQNVLGPYIISVILSAIVLIALTVTKPLQFSTIVNLNNNNGYCQCYGLQRLNIAMFTIDIIIGLGILVLAWKVRNTNEEISEGRKIFILIILGVVLDIAIILIFSLIWDIEDNARVDPFLIIGIILILKSLLPIWFLICPRMYYVWYEYKHGHLPESITVPGIGHVRVGGTDNMITTATNNNNNNNSDNNNDKRDVTIHNLE
;
A
#
# COMPACT_ATOMS: atom_id res chain seq x y z
N MET A 1 -23.42 -10.87 9.93
CA MET A 1 -21.99 -11.07 9.61
C MET A 1 -21.22 -9.97 10.33
N SER A 2 -20.23 -10.32 11.15
CA SER A 2 -19.45 -9.30 11.88
C SER A 2 -18.64 -8.45 10.89
N THR A 3 -18.44 -7.17 11.18
CA THR A 3 -17.59 -6.25 10.41
C THR A 3 -16.17 -6.80 10.25
N ILE A 4 -15.70 -7.50 11.29
CA ILE A 4 -14.44 -8.26 11.32
C ILE A 4 -14.40 -9.30 10.20
N THR A 5 -15.48 -10.08 10.02
CA THR A 5 -15.55 -11.13 9.00
C THR A 5 -15.50 -10.54 7.59
N ILE A 6 -16.14 -9.38 7.38
CA ILE A 6 -16.13 -8.67 6.09
C ILE A 6 -14.71 -8.17 5.78
N ASN A 7 -14.08 -7.48 6.73
CA ASN A 7 -12.70 -6.99 6.57
C ASN A 7 -11.71 -8.15 6.30
N LEU A 8 -11.85 -9.27 7.02
CA LEU A 8 -11.01 -10.46 6.80
C LEU A 8 -11.17 -10.99 5.38
N PHE A 9 -12.42 -11.18 4.94
CA PHE A 9 -12.70 -11.68 3.60
C PHE A 9 -12.10 -10.77 2.52
N LEU A 10 -12.29 -9.46 2.65
CA LEU A 10 -11.70 -8.49 1.71
C LEU A 10 -10.17 -8.52 1.76
N CYS A 11 -9.54 -8.65 2.93
CA CYS A 11 -8.08 -8.77 3.04
C CYS A 11 -7.55 -10.02 2.32
N VAL A 12 -8.20 -11.17 2.51
CA VAL A 12 -7.83 -12.42 1.83
C VAL A 12 -7.91 -12.24 0.31
N LEU A 13 -8.97 -11.61 -0.20
CA LEU A 13 -9.10 -11.32 -1.62
C LEU A 13 -7.96 -10.42 -2.13
N VAL A 14 -7.60 -9.36 -1.40
CA VAL A 14 -6.49 -8.48 -1.79
C VAL A 14 -5.16 -9.25 -1.82
N VAL A 15 -4.87 -10.05 -0.80
CA VAL A 15 -3.64 -10.84 -0.72
C VAL A 15 -3.56 -11.83 -1.88
N LEU A 16 -4.65 -12.56 -2.17
CA LEU A 16 -4.72 -13.46 -3.31
C LEU A 16 -4.54 -12.72 -4.64
N PHE A 17 -5.13 -11.54 -4.79
CA PHE A 17 -4.96 -10.71 -5.98
C PHE A 17 -3.51 -10.21 -6.15
N CYS A 18 -2.85 -9.83 -5.07
CA CYS A 18 -1.43 -9.43 -5.07
C CYS A 18 -0.52 -10.60 -5.45
N ILE A 19 -0.75 -11.79 -4.87
CA ILE A 19 0.01 -13.00 -5.18
C ILE A 19 -0.21 -13.42 -6.64
N GLY A 20 -1.46 -13.45 -7.10
CA GLY A 20 -1.80 -13.75 -8.50
C GLY A 20 -1.14 -12.77 -9.47
N SER A 21 -1.14 -11.48 -9.13
CA SER A 21 -0.44 -10.45 -9.91
C SER A 21 1.07 -10.65 -9.94
N CYS A 22 1.70 -11.01 -8.82
CA CYS A 22 3.12 -11.39 -8.78
C CYS A 22 3.42 -12.59 -9.68
N ILE A 23 2.62 -13.65 -9.59
CA ILE A 23 2.78 -14.86 -10.41
C ILE A 23 2.64 -14.52 -11.90
N PHE A 24 1.64 -13.72 -12.26
CA PHE A 24 1.43 -13.26 -13.63
C PHE A 24 2.65 -12.49 -14.17
N VAL A 25 3.18 -11.53 -13.40
CA VAL A 25 4.37 -10.75 -13.78
C VAL A 25 5.60 -11.65 -13.93
N TYR A 26 5.73 -12.68 -13.08
CA TYR A 26 6.83 -13.64 -13.14
C TYR A 26 6.83 -14.47 -14.42
N TYR A 27 5.70 -15.09 -14.76
CA TYR A 27 5.60 -15.89 -15.97
C TYR A 27 5.74 -15.05 -17.24
N ASN A 28 5.18 -13.84 -17.26
CA ASN A 28 5.15 -13.01 -18.46
C ASN A 28 6.29 -11.99 -18.57
N ARG A 29 7.31 -12.04 -17.69
CA ARG A 29 8.42 -11.07 -17.68
C ARG A 29 9.21 -10.97 -19.00
N LYS A 30 9.19 -12.03 -19.81
CA LYS A 30 9.85 -12.07 -21.13
C LYS A 30 9.05 -11.37 -22.23
N LYS A 31 7.74 -11.17 -22.05
CA LYS A 31 6.90 -10.46 -23.02
C LYS A 31 7.23 -8.97 -23.01
N VAL A 32 7.33 -8.38 -24.20
CA VAL A 32 7.77 -6.98 -24.37
C VAL A 32 6.91 -6.02 -23.53
N ILE A 33 5.58 -6.20 -23.55
CA ILE A 33 4.62 -5.37 -22.80
C ILE A 33 4.86 -5.38 -21.28
N VAL A 34 5.25 -6.51 -20.70
CA VAL A 34 5.53 -6.63 -19.26
C VAL A 34 6.95 -6.11 -18.96
N SER A 35 7.92 -6.41 -19.83
CA SER A 35 9.32 -6.02 -19.67
C SER A 35 9.52 -4.49 -19.71
N LEU A 36 8.81 -3.79 -20.61
CA LEU A 36 8.83 -2.32 -20.73
C LEU A 36 8.49 -1.64 -19.40
N GLY A 37 7.60 -2.29 -18.68
CA GLY A 37 7.05 -1.80 -17.45
C GLY A 37 7.81 -2.18 -16.18
N GLN A 38 9.02 -2.73 -16.33
CA GLN A 38 9.98 -3.03 -15.26
C GLN A 38 9.41 -3.95 -14.17
N PRO A 39 9.49 -5.28 -14.34
CA PRO A 39 8.85 -6.24 -13.44
C PRO A 39 9.26 -6.08 -11.97
N VAL A 40 10.49 -5.60 -11.69
CA VAL A 40 10.97 -5.35 -10.32
C VAL A 40 10.06 -4.39 -9.55
N TYR A 41 9.65 -3.27 -10.17
CA TYR A 41 8.76 -2.31 -9.51
C TYR A 41 7.35 -2.85 -9.32
N LEU A 42 6.88 -3.71 -10.23
CA LEU A 42 5.58 -4.36 -10.07
C LEU A 42 5.57 -5.33 -8.88
N TYR A 43 6.62 -6.12 -8.67
CA TYR A 43 6.70 -7.00 -7.49
C TYR A 43 6.72 -6.20 -6.20
N GLN A 44 7.54 -5.14 -6.14
CA GLN A 44 7.61 -4.29 -4.96
C GLN A 44 6.25 -3.65 -4.64
N LEU A 45 5.46 -3.33 -5.67
CA LEU A 45 4.13 -2.73 -5.51
C LEU A 45 3.12 -3.76 -4.98
N CYS A 46 3.16 -5.01 -5.44
CA CYS A 46 2.36 -6.08 -4.84
C CYS A 46 2.76 -6.35 -3.38
N ILE A 47 4.06 -6.34 -3.05
CA ILE A 47 4.55 -6.49 -1.68
C ILE A 47 4.06 -5.31 -0.81
N ALA A 48 4.15 -4.09 -1.32
CA ALA A 48 3.64 -2.90 -0.63
C ALA A 48 2.14 -3.00 -0.35
N GLY A 49 1.35 -3.50 -1.32
CA GLY A 49 -0.08 -3.75 -1.12
C GLY A 49 -0.36 -4.77 0.00
N ILE A 50 0.35 -5.89 0.01
CA ILE A 50 0.23 -6.90 1.09
C ILE A 50 0.60 -6.30 2.44
N LEU A 51 1.70 -5.54 2.51
CA LEU A 51 2.12 -4.85 3.74
C LEU A 51 1.05 -3.88 4.22
N LEU A 52 0.40 -3.14 3.32
CA LEU A 52 -0.60 -2.14 3.65
C LEU A 52 -1.89 -2.75 4.24
N VAL A 53 -2.30 -3.95 3.79
CA VAL A 53 -3.47 -4.66 4.34
C VAL A 53 -3.15 -5.55 5.55
N SER A 54 -1.87 -5.91 5.76
CA SER A 54 -1.50 -6.79 6.88
C SER A 54 -1.88 -6.30 8.28
N PRO A 55 -1.92 -4.99 8.61
CA PRO A 55 -2.45 -4.48 9.88
C PRO A 55 -3.89 -4.93 10.18
N LEU A 56 -4.73 -5.06 9.15
CA LEU A 56 -6.11 -5.52 9.31
C LEU A 56 -6.15 -6.98 9.74
N ILE A 57 -5.22 -7.81 9.23
CA ILE A 57 -5.06 -9.21 9.65
C ILE A 57 -4.56 -9.26 11.09
N PHE A 58 -3.55 -8.48 11.44
CA PHE A 58 -3.04 -8.41 12.81
C PHE A 58 -4.09 -7.95 13.81
N ASN A 59 -4.90 -6.94 13.48
CA ASN A 59 -5.98 -6.47 14.34
C ASN A 59 -6.98 -7.58 14.67
N ILE A 60 -7.21 -8.54 13.75
CA ILE A 60 -8.07 -9.71 14.01
C ILE A 60 -7.47 -10.64 15.05
N PHE A 61 -6.14 -10.80 15.05
CA PHE A 61 -5.45 -11.61 16.06
C PHE A 61 -5.31 -10.89 17.41
N ILE A 62 -5.32 -9.56 17.41
CA ILE A 62 -5.21 -8.73 18.62
C ILE A 62 -6.59 -8.40 19.23
N THR A 63 -7.71 -8.77 18.58
CA THR A 63 -9.03 -8.48 19.13
C THR A 63 -9.21 -9.14 20.50
N CYS A 64 -9.72 -8.34 21.44
CA CYS A 64 -9.87 -8.68 22.85
C CYS A 64 -10.92 -9.76 23.14
N ASP A 65 -11.58 -10.29 22.12
CA ASP A 65 -12.55 -11.39 22.26
C ASP A 65 -11.89 -12.76 22.51
N SER A 66 -10.59 -12.90 22.22
CA SER A 66 -9.88 -14.18 22.38
C SER A 66 -9.44 -14.48 23.82
N PHE A 67 -9.52 -13.52 24.74
CA PHE A 67 -9.21 -13.72 26.15
C PHE A 67 -10.50 -13.64 26.98
N THR A 68 -10.69 -14.65 27.83
CA THR A 68 -11.78 -14.74 28.81
C THR A 68 -11.90 -13.43 29.57
N ARG A 69 -13.00 -12.71 29.32
CA ARG A 69 -13.35 -11.44 29.95
C ARG A 69 -13.11 -11.53 31.45
N THR A 70 -12.22 -10.69 31.97
CA THR A 70 -12.40 -10.24 33.34
C THR A 70 -12.77 -8.77 33.36
N ILE A 71 -13.92 -8.48 33.98
CA ILE A 71 -14.50 -7.15 34.11
C ILE A 71 -14.12 -6.60 35.48
N VAL A 72 -13.32 -5.54 35.52
CA VAL A 72 -13.12 -4.73 36.74
C VAL A 72 -14.22 -3.67 36.77
N TYR A 73 -15.05 -3.66 37.82
CA TYR A 73 -16.11 -2.67 37.99
C TYR A 73 -15.60 -1.44 38.76
N ILE A 74 -15.77 -0.23 38.21
CA ILE A 74 -15.54 1.07 38.88
C ILE A 74 -16.85 1.87 38.80
N ASN A 75 -17.50 2.17 39.92
CA ASN A 75 -18.77 2.88 39.94
C ASN A 75 -18.59 4.38 39.62
N THR A 76 -19.19 4.88 38.53
CA THR A 76 -19.03 6.27 38.05
C THR A 76 -20.11 7.24 38.52
N ASN A 77 -20.75 7.02 39.68
CA ASN A 77 -21.59 8.07 40.25
C ASN A 77 -20.73 9.31 40.54
N ARG A 78 -21.07 10.39 39.83
CA ARG A 78 -20.22 11.51 39.36
C ARG A 78 -19.74 12.50 40.43
N THR A 79 -19.49 12.04 41.65
CA THR A 79 -18.98 12.88 42.73
C THR A 79 -17.65 12.32 43.24
N LEU A 80 -16.61 13.12 42.99
CA LEU A 80 -15.19 12.99 43.35
C LEU A 80 -14.35 11.90 42.64
N SER A 81 -13.27 12.42 42.06
CA SER A 81 -12.12 11.69 41.56
C SER A 81 -11.44 10.92 42.69
N ASN A 82 -11.74 9.62 42.80
CA ASN A 82 -10.85 8.69 43.45
C ASN A 82 -10.01 8.03 42.37
N TYR A 83 -8.78 8.51 42.22
CA TYR A 83 -7.76 7.79 41.48
C TYR A 83 -7.50 6.49 42.24
N VAL A 84 -7.96 5.37 41.67
CA VAL A 84 -7.61 4.03 42.16
C VAL A 84 -6.13 3.83 41.85
N PHE A 85 -5.29 3.87 42.88
CA PHE A 85 -3.89 3.49 42.77
C PHE A 85 -3.82 1.95 42.85
N LEU A 86 -3.58 1.30 41.72
CA LEU A 86 -3.26 -0.13 41.66
C LEU A 86 -1.84 -0.34 42.20
N ASN A 87 -1.70 -0.62 43.49
CA ASN A 87 -0.44 -1.11 44.04
C ASN A 87 -0.43 -2.64 43.92
N THR A 88 0.08 -3.16 42.80
CA THR A 88 0.33 -4.60 42.65
C THR A 88 1.57 -4.96 43.45
N THR A 89 1.41 -5.53 44.64
CA THR A 89 2.49 -6.25 45.31
C THR A 89 2.64 -7.59 44.59
N ASN A 90 3.78 -7.79 43.92
CA ASN A 90 4.11 -9.08 43.34
C ASN A 90 4.51 -10.00 44.49
N ASP A 91 3.54 -10.67 45.08
CA ASP A 91 3.81 -11.82 45.92
C ASP A 91 4.09 -13.00 44.97
N ASP A 92 5.11 -13.81 45.29
CA ASP A 92 5.63 -14.88 44.41
C ASP A 92 4.60 -15.97 44.03
N GLU A 93 3.38 -15.89 44.55
CA GLU A 93 2.26 -16.81 44.30
C GLU A 93 1.31 -16.37 43.16
N GLY A 94 1.54 -15.21 42.53
CA GLY A 94 0.82 -14.82 41.31
C GLY A 94 -0.63 -14.34 41.51
N THR A 95 -1.07 -14.19 42.76
CA THR A 95 -2.36 -13.58 43.11
C THR A 95 -2.22 -12.07 43.24
N ALA A 96 -2.58 -11.35 42.18
CA ALA A 96 -2.66 -9.89 42.25
C ALA A 96 -4.02 -9.47 42.81
N SER A 97 -4.06 -8.99 44.05
CA SER A 97 -5.26 -8.42 44.67
C SER A 97 -5.36 -6.92 44.38
N VAL A 98 -6.47 -6.47 43.77
CA VAL A 98 -6.75 -5.04 43.57
C VAL A 98 -7.55 -4.53 44.77
N VAL A 99 -6.93 -3.68 45.60
CA VAL A 99 -7.64 -3.00 46.69
C VAL A 99 -8.14 -1.64 46.20
N LEU A 100 -9.45 -1.51 46.03
CA LEU A 100 -10.10 -0.24 45.69
C LEU A 100 -10.32 0.58 46.96
N TYR A 101 -9.62 1.71 47.10
CA TYR A 101 -9.88 2.66 48.18
C TYR A 101 -10.97 3.65 47.75
N ASN A 102 -12.18 3.48 48.30
CA ASN A 102 -13.23 4.47 48.17
C ASN A 102 -13.03 5.58 49.20
N ASN A 103 -12.39 6.67 48.80
CA ASN A 103 -12.06 7.79 49.68
C ASN A 103 -13.24 8.78 49.92
N ASN A 104 -14.46 8.43 49.49
CA ASN A 104 -15.56 9.40 49.42
C ASN A 104 -16.70 9.18 50.43
N SER A 105 -16.40 8.67 51.63
CA SER A 105 -17.39 8.58 52.69
C SER A 105 -16.99 9.41 53.91
N ASN A 106 -17.70 10.53 54.12
CA ASN A 106 -17.77 11.21 55.42
C ASN A 106 -18.53 10.38 56.48
N ASN A 107 -18.96 9.15 56.15
CA ASN A 107 -19.50 8.17 57.10
C ASN A 107 -18.55 6.98 57.23
N SER A 108 -17.85 6.95 58.36
CA SER A 108 -16.66 6.14 58.66
C SER A 108 -16.85 4.61 58.81
N ASN A 109 -18.02 4.00 58.57
CA ASN A 109 -18.29 2.69 59.20
C ASN A 109 -18.50 1.48 58.27
N ASN A 110 -18.54 1.62 56.94
CA ASN A 110 -18.79 0.46 56.06
C ASN A 110 -17.72 0.36 54.95
N ASN A 111 -16.56 -0.19 55.29
CA ASN A 111 -15.56 -0.59 54.30
C ASN A 111 -16.01 -1.91 53.66
N GLU A 112 -16.78 -1.84 52.58
CA GLU A 112 -17.05 -3.03 51.76
C GLU A 112 -15.79 -3.37 50.96
N THR A 113 -15.05 -4.37 51.42
CA THR A 113 -14.00 -5.04 50.64
C THR A 113 -14.67 -5.88 49.55
N LEU A 114 -14.80 -5.30 48.36
CA LEU A 114 -15.10 -6.06 47.14
C LEU A 114 -13.84 -6.86 46.76
N THR A 115 -13.78 -8.11 47.20
CA THR A 115 -12.79 -9.09 46.75
C THR A 115 -13.21 -9.61 45.39
N PHE A 116 -12.47 -9.22 44.35
CA PHE A 116 -12.65 -9.79 43.03
C PHE A 116 -11.78 -11.05 42.90
N ASP A 117 -12.35 -12.20 43.22
CA ASP A 117 -11.70 -13.48 42.98
C ASP A 117 -11.80 -13.80 41.48
N ASN A 118 -10.63 -13.99 40.85
CA ASN A 118 -10.43 -14.30 39.42
C ASN A 118 -10.42 -13.11 38.45
N ILE A 119 -9.73 -12.01 38.80
CA ILE A 119 -9.28 -11.07 37.75
C ILE A 119 -8.01 -11.59 37.11
N ASP A 120 -8.11 -12.02 35.86
CA ASP A 120 -6.94 -12.25 34.99
C ASP A 120 -6.29 -10.87 34.74
N ILE A 121 -5.51 -10.42 35.71
CA ILE A 121 -4.66 -9.25 35.57
C ILE A 121 -3.61 -9.63 34.53
N PHE A 122 -3.61 -8.92 33.41
CA PHE A 122 -2.62 -9.12 32.37
C PHE A 122 -1.23 -9.13 32.99
N SER A 123 -0.51 -10.23 32.78
CA SER A 123 0.87 -10.33 33.23
C SER A 123 1.66 -9.16 32.61
N SER A 124 2.62 -8.60 33.36
CA SER A 124 3.53 -7.57 32.85
C SER A 124 4.23 -7.99 31.55
N ARG A 125 4.38 -9.30 31.30
CA ARG A 125 4.88 -9.85 30.04
C ARG A 125 3.88 -9.74 28.88
N GLN A 126 2.60 -9.98 29.14
CA GLN A 126 1.54 -9.86 28.14
C GLN A 126 1.34 -8.41 27.72
N GLN A 127 1.30 -7.47 28.67
CA GLN A 127 1.19 -6.04 28.37
C GLN A 127 2.31 -5.58 27.43
N LYS A 128 3.57 -5.95 27.73
CA LYS A 128 4.71 -5.65 26.84
C LYS A 128 4.55 -6.26 25.45
N ALA A 129 4.01 -7.47 25.34
CA ALA A 129 3.77 -8.10 24.04
C ALA A 129 2.72 -7.34 23.22
N TYR A 130 1.64 -6.86 23.85
CA TYR A 130 0.63 -6.03 23.19
C TYR A 130 1.16 -4.65 22.79
N ASP A 131 1.96 -4.01 23.65
CA ASP A 131 2.64 -2.74 23.32
C ASP A 131 3.53 -2.91 22.08
N ILE A 132 4.32 -4.00 22.04
CA ILE A 132 5.14 -4.34 20.87
C ILE A 132 4.24 -4.57 19.64
N GLY A 133 3.15 -5.31 19.79
CA GLY A 133 2.17 -5.55 18.73
C GLY A 133 1.63 -4.26 18.14
N CYS A 134 1.15 -3.33 18.98
CA CYS A 134 0.68 -2.00 18.56
C CYS A 134 1.73 -1.26 17.71
N ASN A 135 2.99 -1.25 18.15
CA ASN A 135 4.07 -0.60 17.42
C ASN A 135 4.36 -1.28 16.08
N VAL A 136 4.46 -2.62 16.06
CA VAL A 136 4.72 -3.38 14.82
C VAL A 136 3.60 -3.17 13.81
N VAL A 137 2.34 -3.23 14.23
CA VAL A 137 1.18 -3.02 13.35
C VAL A 137 1.22 -1.64 12.69
N ALA A 138 1.46 -0.59 13.48
CA ALA A 138 1.59 0.77 12.94
C ALA A 138 2.79 0.89 12.00
N MET A 139 3.96 0.33 12.36
CA MET A 139 5.15 0.38 11.52
C MET A 139 4.94 -0.31 10.17
N VAL A 140 4.33 -1.49 10.18
CA VAL A 140 4.07 -2.26 8.96
C VAL A 140 3.09 -1.54 8.04
N ALA A 141 2.02 -0.95 8.60
CA ALA A 141 1.07 -0.13 7.84
C ALA A 141 1.78 1.01 7.08
N TRP A 142 2.59 1.78 7.82
CA TRP A 142 3.29 2.93 7.27
C TRP A 142 4.38 2.56 6.28
N MET A 143 5.08 1.44 6.49
CA MET A 143 6.02 0.91 5.52
C MET A 143 5.33 0.55 4.19
N GLY A 144 4.12 -0.01 4.22
CA GLY A 144 3.34 -0.27 3.02
C GLY A 144 2.99 1.01 2.23
N VAL A 145 2.57 2.06 2.93
CA VAL A 145 2.25 3.38 2.34
C VAL A 145 3.50 4.02 1.72
N VAL A 146 4.58 4.14 2.50
CA VAL A 146 5.86 4.72 2.05
C VAL A 146 6.40 3.95 0.84
N LEU A 147 6.38 2.62 0.89
CA LEU A 147 6.90 1.79 -0.19
C LEU A 147 6.10 2.01 -1.48
N THR A 148 4.77 2.07 -1.39
CA THR A 148 3.88 2.35 -2.53
C THR A 148 4.22 3.71 -3.16
N ASN A 149 4.29 4.77 -2.34
CA ASN A 149 4.58 6.11 -2.83
C ASN A 149 6.00 6.23 -3.39
N THR A 150 6.98 5.56 -2.78
CA THR A 150 8.36 5.59 -3.27
C THR A 150 8.53 4.85 -4.60
N ILE A 151 7.78 3.77 -4.84
CA ILE A 151 7.76 3.07 -6.15
C ILE A 151 7.16 3.98 -7.24
N LEU A 152 6.04 4.64 -6.95
CA LEU A 152 5.40 5.57 -7.87
C LEU A 152 6.29 6.78 -8.18
N PHE A 153 7.00 7.28 -7.16
CA PHE A 153 8.03 8.30 -7.31
C PHE A 153 9.15 7.83 -8.24
N ALA A 154 9.74 6.67 -7.97
CA ALA A 154 10.85 6.13 -8.76
C ALA A 154 10.46 5.96 -10.24
N LYS A 155 9.24 5.47 -10.49
CA LYS A 155 8.71 5.29 -11.84
C LYS A 155 8.50 6.63 -12.55
N THR A 156 7.88 7.60 -11.88
CA THR A 156 7.68 8.96 -12.43
C THR A 156 9.01 9.66 -12.68
N TYR A 157 9.95 9.56 -11.74
CA TYR A 157 11.29 10.15 -11.84
C TYR A 157 12.08 9.56 -13.01
N ARG A 158 11.96 8.25 -13.27
CA ARG A 158 12.54 7.61 -14.46
C ARG A 158 12.02 8.24 -15.73
N VAL A 159 10.70 8.36 -15.87
CA VAL A 159 10.07 8.95 -17.06
C VAL A 159 10.54 10.40 -17.22
N TYR A 160 10.57 11.17 -16.12
CA TYR A 160 11.10 12.52 -16.12
C TYR A 160 12.56 12.63 -16.60
N LYS A 161 13.44 11.71 -16.18
CA LYS A 161 14.81 11.68 -16.68
C LYS A 161 14.87 11.31 -18.15
N VAL A 162 14.13 10.29 -18.58
CA VAL A 162 14.10 9.84 -19.99
C VAL A 162 13.65 10.98 -20.93
N THR A 163 12.72 11.83 -20.49
CA THR A 163 12.22 12.94 -21.31
C THR A 163 13.16 14.15 -21.35
N LEU A 164 14.06 14.28 -20.38
CA LEU A 164 15.09 15.34 -20.36
C LEU A 164 16.31 15.02 -21.23
N PHE A 165 16.71 13.77 -21.33
CA PHE A 165 17.92 13.41 -22.08
C PHE A 165 17.66 13.39 -23.59
N ARG A 166 18.61 13.93 -24.36
CA ARG A 166 18.58 13.92 -25.83
C ARG A 166 18.39 12.49 -26.34
N LYS A 167 17.58 12.35 -27.41
CA LYS A 167 17.47 11.12 -28.20
C LYS A 167 18.90 10.58 -28.44
N ASN A 168 19.19 9.36 -27.94
CA ASN A 168 20.41 8.55 -28.10
C ASN A 168 21.27 8.29 -26.84
N GLN A 169 20.90 8.76 -25.64
CA GLN A 169 21.58 8.29 -24.42
C GLN A 169 20.81 7.15 -23.73
N THR A 170 21.48 6.01 -23.56
CA THR A 170 20.95 4.87 -22.79
C THR A 170 21.13 5.12 -21.30
N ILE A 171 20.02 5.37 -20.60
CA ILE A 171 20.05 5.57 -19.15
C ILE A 171 20.09 4.19 -18.48
N LYS A 172 21.20 3.89 -17.80
CA LYS A 172 21.30 2.69 -16.96
C LYS A 172 20.29 2.76 -15.81
N PRO A 173 19.58 1.66 -15.49
CA PRO A 173 18.56 1.64 -14.43
C PRO A 173 19.12 1.96 -13.03
N GLN A 174 20.41 1.69 -12.80
CA GLN A 174 21.08 1.92 -11.52
C GLN A 174 21.07 3.40 -11.09
N ASN A 175 21.20 4.33 -12.04
CA ASN A 175 21.25 5.77 -11.73
C ASN A 175 19.89 6.33 -11.27
N VAL A 176 18.81 5.60 -11.54
CA VAL A 176 17.44 5.99 -11.18
C VAL A 176 17.03 5.41 -9.83
N LEU A 177 17.75 4.39 -9.34
CA LEU A 177 17.45 3.71 -8.09
C LEU A 177 17.89 4.51 -6.84
N GLY A 178 18.83 5.45 -6.99
CA GLY A 178 19.37 6.24 -5.88
C GLY A 178 18.30 6.98 -5.06
N PRO A 179 17.47 7.85 -5.68
CA PRO A 179 16.40 8.57 -4.97
C PRO A 179 15.39 7.66 -4.28
N TYR A 180 15.12 6.49 -4.86
CA TYR A 180 14.26 5.47 -4.26
C TYR A 180 14.86 4.93 -2.94
N ILE A 181 16.12 4.49 -2.97
CA ILE A 181 16.79 3.93 -1.78
C ILE A 181 16.87 4.99 -0.67
N ILE A 182 17.24 6.22 -1.02
CA ILE A 182 17.34 7.33 -0.05
C ILE A 182 15.99 7.59 0.62
N SER A 183 14.89 7.62 -0.15
CA SER A 183 13.55 7.83 0.37
C SER A 183 13.08 6.72 1.32
N VAL A 184 13.34 5.45 0.99
CA VAL A 184 13.00 4.31 1.86
C VAL A 184 13.81 4.35 3.15
N ILE A 185 15.13 4.58 3.07
CA ILE A 185 16.01 4.65 4.25
C ILE A 185 15.59 5.81 5.15
N LEU A 186 15.37 7.00 4.59
CA LEU A 186 14.94 8.17 5.35
C LEU A 186 13.63 7.91 6.08
N SER A 187 12.65 7.31 5.40
CA SER A 187 11.35 6.98 6.00
C SER A 187 11.47 5.94 7.10
N ALA A 188 12.32 4.92 6.91
CA ALA A 188 12.58 3.91 7.94
C ALA A 188 13.25 4.52 9.19
N ILE A 189 14.22 5.43 9.01
CA ILE A 189 14.87 6.14 10.11
C ILE A 189 13.85 6.97 10.90
N VAL A 190 13.00 7.73 10.21
CA VAL A 190 11.96 8.54 10.87
C VAL A 190 10.99 7.63 11.63
N LEU A 191 10.57 6.52 11.04
CA LEU A 191 9.66 5.59 11.68
C LEU A 191 10.27 4.96 12.94
N ILE A 192 11.55 4.56 12.90
CA ILE A 192 12.28 4.04 14.07
C ILE A 192 12.44 5.12 15.15
N ALA A 193 12.78 6.36 14.77
CA ALA A 193 12.92 7.45 15.72
C ALA A 193 11.60 7.78 16.43
N LEU A 194 10.47 7.76 15.70
CA LEU A 194 9.15 7.99 16.26
C LEU A 194 8.73 6.87 17.23
N THR A 195 9.00 5.61 16.90
CA THR A 195 8.65 4.49 17.78
C THR A 195 9.51 4.42 19.05
N VAL A 196 10.80 4.80 18.97
CA VAL A 196 11.68 4.85 20.14
C VAL A 196 11.34 6.02 21.07
N THR A 197 11.03 7.20 20.52
CA THR A 197 10.78 8.40 21.33
C THR A 197 9.44 8.37 22.05
N LYS A 198 8.40 7.83 21.41
CA LYS A 198 7.04 7.75 21.96
C LYS A 198 6.40 6.43 21.54
N PRO A 199 6.73 5.30 22.20
CA PRO A 199 6.15 4.01 21.86
C PRO A 199 4.63 4.04 22.07
N LEU A 200 3.91 3.33 21.21
CA LEU A 200 2.48 3.09 21.38
C LEU A 200 2.27 2.19 22.59
N GLN A 201 1.27 2.55 23.42
CA GLN A 201 0.88 1.79 24.59
C GLN A 201 -0.50 1.17 24.36
N PHE A 202 -0.61 -0.13 24.59
CA PHE A 202 -1.88 -0.83 24.54
C PHE A 202 -2.69 -0.52 25.81
N SER A 203 -3.98 -0.27 25.65
CA SER A 203 -4.88 -0.10 26.78
C SER A 203 -6.26 -0.66 26.46
N THR A 204 -6.88 -1.18 27.51
CA THR A 204 -8.26 -1.63 27.49
C THR A 204 -9.12 -0.55 28.14
N ILE A 205 -10.23 -0.19 27.49
CA ILE A 205 -11.27 0.64 28.08
C ILE A 205 -12.48 -0.25 28.28
N VAL A 206 -12.94 -0.36 29.52
CA VAL A 206 -14.14 -1.11 29.88
C VAL A 206 -15.27 -0.13 30.14
N ASN A 207 -16.31 -0.17 29.32
CA ASN A 207 -17.54 0.58 29.61
C ASN A 207 -18.42 -0.23 30.57
N LEU A 208 -18.53 0.28 31.78
CA LEU A 208 -19.22 -0.33 32.91
C LEU A 208 -20.72 -0.47 32.71
N ASN A 209 -21.31 0.43 31.93
CA ASN A 209 -22.76 0.45 31.73
C ASN A 209 -23.22 -0.66 30.77
N ASN A 210 -22.37 -1.05 29.82
CA ASN A 210 -22.76 -1.90 28.70
C ASN A 210 -22.03 -3.26 28.67
N ASN A 211 -21.16 -3.57 29.64
CA ASN A 211 -20.26 -4.74 29.61
C ASN A 211 -19.45 -4.85 28.30
N ASN A 212 -19.25 -3.73 27.62
CA ASN A 212 -18.53 -3.66 26.36
C ASN A 212 -17.17 -3.02 26.64
N GLY A 213 -16.13 -3.84 26.57
CA GLY A 213 -14.75 -3.38 26.53
C GLY A 213 -14.29 -3.22 25.09
N TYR A 214 -13.49 -2.20 24.82
CA TYR A 214 -12.73 -2.10 23.58
C TYR A 214 -11.26 -1.87 23.89
N CYS A 215 -10.43 -2.25 22.93
CA CYS A 215 -8.98 -2.22 23.08
C CYS A 215 -8.41 -1.25 22.06
N GLN A 216 -7.50 -0.39 22.52
CA GLN A 216 -6.92 0.63 21.68
C GLN A 216 -5.43 0.83 21.99
N CYS A 217 -4.69 1.21 20.95
CA CYS A 217 -3.30 1.64 21.08
C CYS A 217 -3.27 3.17 21.28
N TYR A 218 -2.97 3.61 22.50
CA TYR A 218 -2.77 5.03 22.79
C TYR A 218 -1.54 5.58 22.08
N GLY A 219 -1.64 6.84 21.65
CA GLY A 219 -0.57 7.56 20.94
C GLY A 219 -0.63 7.42 19.41
N LEU A 220 -1.49 6.55 18.87
CA LEU A 220 -1.60 6.31 17.42
C LEU A 220 -1.95 7.58 16.64
N GLN A 221 -2.78 8.46 17.21
CA GLN A 221 -3.15 9.74 16.60
C GLN A 221 -1.94 10.62 16.30
N ARG A 222 -1.00 10.76 17.24
CA ARG A 222 0.18 11.63 17.06
C ARG A 222 1.10 11.07 15.98
N LEU A 223 1.33 9.76 16.00
CA LEU A 223 2.13 9.07 15.00
C LEU A 223 1.49 9.21 13.61
N ASN A 224 0.17 8.99 13.51
CA ASN A 224 -0.55 9.11 12.26
C ASN A 224 -0.49 10.54 11.70
N ILE A 225 -0.71 11.57 12.52
CA ILE A 225 -0.62 12.97 12.06
C ILE A 225 0.78 13.28 11.48
N ALA A 226 1.84 12.88 12.19
CA ALA A 226 3.21 13.11 11.72
C ALA A 226 3.48 12.39 10.39
N MET A 227 3.08 11.13 10.29
CA MET A 227 3.32 10.31 9.11
C MET A 227 2.45 10.73 7.91
N PHE A 228 1.19 11.10 8.11
CA PHE A 228 0.35 11.69 7.05
C PHE A 228 0.94 13.01 6.54
N THR A 229 1.49 13.84 7.43
CA THR A 229 2.14 15.09 7.02
C THR A 229 3.32 14.81 6.10
N ILE A 230 4.17 13.84 6.46
CA ILE A 230 5.30 13.41 5.62
C ILE A 230 4.80 12.82 4.30
N ASP A 231 3.77 11.97 4.34
CA ASP A 231 3.21 11.32 3.15
C ASP A 231 2.62 12.34 2.16
N ILE A 232 1.91 13.35 2.66
CA ILE A 232 1.38 14.45 1.85
C ILE A 232 2.52 15.24 1.20
N ILE A 233 3.59 15.55 1.93
CA ILE A 233 4.76 16.26 1.38
C ILE A 233 5.40 15.44 0.25
N ILE A 234 5.60 14.14 0.46
CA ILE A 234 6.12 13.22 -0.57
C ILE A 234 5.17 13.19 -1.76
N GLY A 235 3.87 13.00 -1.52
CA GLY A 235 2.81 12.95 -2.53
C GLY A 235 2.76 14.21 -3.40
N LEU A 236 2.89 15.40 -2.80
CA LEU A 236 2.99 16.68 -3.52
C LEU A 236 4.25 16.73 -4.40
N GLY A 237 5.39 16.25 -3.89
CA GLY A 237 6.61 16.15 -4.68
C GLY A 237 6.44 15.25 -5.92
N ILE A 238 5.78 14.09 -5.76
CA ILE A 238 5.46 13.20 -6.88
C ILE A 238 4.48 13.88 -7.84
N LEU A 239 3.46 14.57 -7.32
CA LEU A 239 2.47 15.27 -8.13
C LEU A 239 3.11 16.35 -9.01
N VAL A 240 4.05 17.14 -8.48
CA VAL A 240 4.80 18.15 -9.24
C VAL A 240 5.62 17.51 -10.37
N LEU A 241 6.29 16.38 -10.09
CA LEU A 241 7.03 15.66 -11.13
C LEU A 241 6.10 15.06 -12.20
N ALA A 242 4.99 14.45 -11.77
CA ALA A 242 4.00 13.87 -12.67
C ALA A 242 3.34 14.94 -13.56
N TRP A 243 3.05 16.12 -12.99
CA TRP A 243 2.56 17.27 -13.73
C TRP A 243 3.55 17.72 -14.81
N LYS A 244 4.84 17.76 -14.50
CA LYS A 244 5.88 18.12 -15.47
C LYS A 244 6.01 17.11 -16.61
N VAL A 245 5.73 15.83 -16.35
CA VAL A 245 5.83 14.74 -17.32
C VAL A 245 4.57 14.58 -18.18
N ARG A 246 3.42 15.17 -17.78
CA ARG A 246 2.12 14.92 -18.43
C ARG A 246 2.04 15.26 -19.92
N ASN A 247 2.85 16.20 -20.40
CA ASN A 247 2.85 16.62 -21.81
C ASN A 247 3.70 15.73 -22.74
N THR A 248 4.21 14.61 -22.23
CA THR A 248 5.02 13.68 -23.04
C THR A 248 4.13 12.68 -23.75
N ASN A 249 4.43 12.38 -25.02
CA ASN A 249 3.58 11.57 -25.90
C ASN A 249 3.11 10.28 -25.21
N GLU A 250 1.79 10.05 -25.25
CA GLU A 250 1.11 8.99 -24.50
C GLU A 250 1.60 7.57 -24.88
N GLU A 251 2.11 7.38 -26.11
CA GLU A 251 2.55 6.07 -26.62
C GLU A 251 3.66 5.41 -25.78
N ILE A 252 4.49 6.20 -25.09
CA ILE A 252 5.55 5.70 -24.20
C ILE A 252 5.22 5.95 -22.72
N SER A 253 4.25 6.83 -22.46
CA SER A 253 4.05 7.45 -21.15
C SER A 253 2.85 6.81 -20.43
N GLU A 254 3.14 5.80 -19.60
CA GLU A 254 2.25 5.37 -18.50
C GLU A 254 2.00 6.51 -17.47
N GLY A 255 2.62 7.68 -17.68
CA GLY A 255 2.57 8.86 -16.81
C GLY A 255 1.16 9.37 -16.55
N ARG A 256 0.23 9.33 -17.51
CA ARG A 256 -1.16 9.76 -17.28
C ARG A 256 -1.88 8.88 -16.25
N LYS A 257 -1.68 7.57 -16.32
CA LYS A 257 -2.25 6.61 -15.36
C LYS A 257 -1.64 6.82 -13.97
N ILE A 258 -0.33 7.01 -13.90
CA ILE A 258 0.37 7.29 -12.65
C ILE A 258 -0.09 8.62 -12.04
N PHE A 259 -0.29 9.66 -12.85
CA PHE A 259 -0.80 10.96 -12.42
C PHE A 259 -2.21 10.84 -11.81
N ILE A 260 -3.13 10.13 -12.47
CA ILE A 260 -4.48 9.87 -11.94
C ILE A 260 -4.40 9.11 -10.61
N LEU A 261 -3.53 8.10 -10.53
CA LEU A 261 -3.32 7.28 -9.34
C LEU A 261 -2.79 8.10 -8.16
N ILE A 262 -1.86 9.03 -8.40
CA ILE A 262 -1.34 9.94 -7.35
C ILE A 262 -2.44 10.87 -6.85
N ILE A 263 -3.23 11.48 -7.75
CA ILE A 263 -4.36 12.32 -7.35
C ILE A 263 -5.35 11.53 -6.50
N LEU A 264 -5.71 10.33 -6.96
CA LEU A 264 -6.63 9.46 -6.24
C LEU A 264 -6.07 9.04 -4.87
N GLY A 265 -4.77 8.78 -4.78
CA GLY A 265 -4.08 8.51 -3.52
C GLY A 265 -4.18 9.67 -2.53
N VAL A 266 -3.85 10.89 -2.96
CA VAL A 266 -3.95 12.10 -2.13
C VAL A 266 -5.39 12.35 -1.68
N VAL A 267 -6.38 12.17 -2.56
CA VAL A 267 -7.81 12.31 -2.21
C VAL A 267 -8.21 11.28 -1.15
N LEU A 268 -7.75 10.03 -1.27
CA LEU A 268 -8.00 9.01 -0.25
C LEU A 268 -7.35 9.35 1.09
N ASP A 269 -6.13 9.91 1.10
CA ASP A 269 -5.47 10.33 2.34
C ASP A 269 -6.21 11.47 3.04
N ILE A 270 -6.68 12.46 2.28
CA ILE A 270 -7.54 13.53 2.81
C ILE A 270 -8.84 12.93 3.37
N ALA A 271 -9.46 12.00 2.66
CA ALA A 271 -10.67 11.33 3.12
C ALA A 271 -10.45 10.56 4.43
N ILE A 272 -9.31 9.86 4.59
CA ILE A 272 -8.96 9.18 5.85
C ILE A 272 -8.85 10.17 7.00
N ILE A 273 -8.16 11.29 6.80
CA ILE A 273 -7.99 12.33 7.83
C ILE A 273 -9.33 12.92 8.24
N LEU A 274 -10.20 13.23 7.27
CA LEU A 274 -11.54 13.75 7.54
C LEU A 274 -12.40 12.74 8.31
N ILE A 275 -12.40 11.48 7.88
CA ILE A 275 -13.15 10.41 8.55
C ILE A 275 -12.64 10.21 9.98
N PHE A 276 -11.32 10.18 10.18
CA PHE A 276 -10.72 10.03 11.50
C PHE A 276 -11.09 11.20 12.44
N SER A 277 -11.20 12.41 11.88
CA SER A 277 -11.60 13.60 12.64
C SER A 277 -13.09 13.55 13.01
N LEU A 278 -13.95 13.11 12.08
CA LEU A 278 -15.40 12.99 12.30
C LEU A 278 -15.78 11.87 13.26
N ILE A 279 -15.04 10.75 13.27
CA ILE A 279 -15.34 9.61 14.15
C ILE A 279 -15.28 10.01 15.63
N TRP A 280 -14.36 10.91 15.99
CA TRP A 280 -14.21 11.36 17.38
C TRP A 280 -15.42 12.13 17.90
N ASP A 281 -16.15 12.83 17.03
CA ASP A 281 -17.31 13.63 17.42
C ASP A 281 -18.62 12.82 17.48
N ILE A 282 -18.66 11.63 16.85
CA ILE A 282 -19.89 10.86 16.60
C ILE A 282 -20.09 9.71 17.61
N GLU A 283 -19.14 9.51 18.54
CA GLU A 283 -19.08 8.35 19.44
C GLU A 283 -20.35 8.14 20.29
N ASP A 284 -21.16 9.19 20.47
CA ASP A 284 -22.39 9.12 21.28
C ASP A 284 -23.64 8.58 20.56
N ASN A 285 -23.69 8.50 19.22
CA ASN A 285 -24.98 8.27 18.53
C ASN A 285 -25.02 7.35 17.29
N ALA A 286 -23.89 6.93 16.70
CA ALA A 286 -23.93 6.19 15.42
C ALA A 286 -23.61 4.69 15.50
N ARG A 287 -24.40 3.89 14.76
CA ARG A 287 -24.25 2.44 14.53
C ARG A 287 -23.12 2.06 13.56
N VAL A 288 -22.32 3.01 13.08
CA VAL A 288 -21.35 2.75 12.01
C VAL A 288 -20.00 2.43 12.62
N ASP A 289 -19.49 1.22 12.34
CA ASP A 289 -18.20 0.76 12.83
C ASP A 289 -17.05 1.47 12.06
N PRO A 290 -16.27 2.36 12.73
CA PRO A 290 -15.18 3.09 12.08
C PRO A 290 -14.11 2.16 11.51
N PHE A 291 -13.91 0.98 12.10
CA PHE A 291 -12.92 0.01 11.63
C PHE A 291 -13.27 -0.57 10.25
N LEU A 292 -14.56 -0.68 9.93
CA LEU A 292 -15.02 -1.13 8.61
C LEU A 292 -14.64 -0.10 7.54
N ILE A 293 -14.91 1.18 7.79
CA ILE A 293 -14.64 2.25 6.82
C ILE A 293 -13.14 2.38 6.56
N ILE A 294 -12.34 2.40 7.64
CA ILE A 294 -10.87 2.46 7.53
C ILE A 294 -10.35 1.23 6.77
N GLY A 295 -10.87 0.05 7.08
CA GLY A 295 -10.53 -1.19 6.38
C GLY A 295 -10.79 -1.12 4.88
N ILE A 296 -11.99 -0.67 4.47
CA ILE A 296 -12.36 -0.50 3.06
C ILE A 296 -11.41 0.48 2.36
N ILE A 297 -11.08 1.62 2.99
CA ILE A 297 -10.20 2.62 2.37
C ILE A 297 -8.77 2.08 2.22
N LEU A 298 -8.23 1.39 3.22
CA LEU A 298 -6.91 0.76 3.13
C LEU A 298 -6.88 -0.28 2.01
N ILE A 299 -7.91 -1.10 1.89
CA ILE A 299 -8.06 -2.09 0.83
C ILE A 299 -8.10 -1.42 -0.55
N LEU A 300 -8.87 -0.34 -0.69
CA LEU A 300 -8.92 0.44 -1.92
C LEU A 300 -7.55 1.06 -2.25
N LYS A 301 -6.85 1.63 -1.26
CA LYS A 301 -5.51 2.21 -1.41
C LYS A 301 -4.48 1.14 -1.84
N SER A 302 -4.61 -0.10 -1.36
CA SER A 302 -3.76 -1.22 -1.80
C SER A 302 -4.09 -1.70 -3.22
N LEU A 303 -5.38 -1.78 -3.59
CA LEU A 303 -5.79 -2.34 -4.88
C LEU A 303 -5.57 -1.37 -6.04
N LEU A 304 -5.75 -0.06 -5.83
CA LEU A 304 -5.71 0.93 -6.88
C LEU A 304 -4.41 0.90 -7.71
N PRO A 305 -3.20 0.88 -7.11
CA PRO A 305 -1.98 0.87 -7.89
C PRO A 305 -1.79 -0.42 -8.69
N ILE A 306 -2.21 -1.55 -8.12
CA ILE A 306 -2.13 -2.86 -8.79
C ILE A 306 -3.12 -2.88 -9.96
N TRP A 307 -4.35 -2.44 -9.72
CA TRP A 307 -5.41 -2.40 -10.72
C TRP A 307 -5.04 -1.50 -11.91
N PHE A 308 -4.55 -0.29 -11.67
CA PHE A 308 -4.23 0.66 -12.75
C PHE A 308 -2.97 0.31 -13.53
N LEU A 309 -1.97 -0.35 -12.91
CA LEU A 309 -0.68 -0.63 -13.55
C LEU A 309 -0.55 -2.06 -14.07
N ILE A 310 -1.15 -3.05 -13.41
CA ILE A 310 -1.02 -4.48 -13.77
C ILE A 310 -2.18 -4.95 -14.64
N CYS A 311 -3.43 -4.61 -14.32
CA CYS A 311 -4.60 -5.12 -15.09
C CYS A 311 -4.54 -4.80 -16.59
N PRO A 312 -4.17 -3.58 -17.04
CA PRO A 312 -4.04 -3.31 -18.47
C PRO A 312 -3.02 -4.23 -19.16
N ARG A 313 -1.93 -4.58 -18.47
CA ARG A 313 -0.90 -5.47 -19.02
C ARG A 313 -1.38 -6.92 -19.06
N MET A 314 -2.11 -7.35 -18.04
CA MET A 314 -2.78 -8.65 -18.03
C MET A 314 -3.74 -8.79 -19.19
N TYR A 315 -4.53 -7.73 -19.45
CA TYR A 315 -5.41 -7.67 -20.61
C TYR A 315 -4.63 -7.77 -21.94
N TYR A 316 -3.53 -7.02 -22.11
CA TYR A 316 -2.74 -7.07 -23.35
C TYR A 316 -2.07 -8.43 -23.60
N VAL A 317 -1.54 -9.08 -22.56
CA VAL A 317 -0.97 -10.43 -22.69
C VAL A 317 -2.05 -11.44 -23.07
N TRP A 318 -3.23 -11.35 -22.45
CA TRP A 318 -4.37 -12.20 -22.80
C TRP A 318 -4.83 -11.95 -24.24
N TYR A 319 -4.88 -10.68 -24.67
CA TYR A 319 -5.24 -10.31 -26.03
C TYR A 319 -4.26 -10.88 -27.07
N GLU A 320 -2.95 -10.72 -26.84
CA GLU A 320 -1.89 -11.28 -27.69
C GLU A 320 -2.01 -12.81 -27.78
N TYR A 321 -2.31 -13.48 -26.67
CA TYR A 321 -2.53 -14.93 -26.64
C TYR A 321 -3.74 -15.36 -27.49
N LYS A 322 -4.82 -14.57 -27.46
CA LYS A 322 -6.07 -14.89 -28.17
C LYS A 322 -6.01 -14.57 -29.67
N HIS A 323 -5.39 -13.45 -30.04
CA HIS A 323 -5.41 -12.94 -31.42
C HIS A 323 -4.10 -13.16 -32.17
N GLY A 324 -3.02 -13.57 -31.50
CA GLY A 324 -1.69 -13.75 -32.11
C GLY A 324 -0.97 -12.44 -32.45
N HIS A 325 -1.61 -11.29 -32.25
CA HIS A 325 -1.03 -9.96 -32.43
C HIS A 325 -1.51 -8.99 -31.34
N LEU A 326 -0.77 -7.89 -31.15
CA LEU A 326 -1.19 -6.78 -30.30
C LEU A 326 -2.29 -5.95 -31.01
N PRO A 327 -3.17 -5.26 -30.28
CA PRO A 327 -4.15 -4.38 -30.90
C PRO A 327 -3.42 -3.25 -31.64
N GLU A 328 -3.92 -2.88 -32.83
CA GLU A 328 -3.27 -1.91 -33.74
C GLU A 328 -3.03 -0.53 -33.13
N SER A 329 -3.75 -0.19 -32.06
CA SER A 329 -3.58 1.06 -31.31
C SER A 329 -2.30 1.13 -30.46
N ILE A 330 -1.56 0.03 -30.32
CA ILE A 330 -0.34 -0.03 -29.51
C ILE A 330 0.88 -0.07 -30.40
N THR A 331 1.56 1.06 -30.53
CA THR A 331 2.90 1.14 -31.11
C THR A 331 3.92 0.66 -30.08
N VAL A 332 4.63 -0.44 -30.37
CA VAL A 332 5.67 -0.95 -29.47
C VAL A 332 6.97 -0.16 -29.72
N PRO A 333 7.45 0.65 -28.75
CA PRO A 333 8.70 1.37 -28.92
C PRO A 333 9.86 0.37 -29.05
N GLY A 334 10.61 0.47 -30.15
CA GLY A 334 11.78 -0.38 -30.43
C GLY A 334 11.56 -1.44 -31.52
N ILE A 335 10.32 -1.71 -31.93
CA ILE A 335 10.01 -2.51 -33.14
C ILE A 335 9.69 -1.55 -34.29
N GLY A 336 10.55 -0.55 -34.47
CA GLY A 336 10.50 0.24 -35.68
C GLY A 336 10.98 -0.65 -36.81
N HIS A 337 10.10 -1.00 -37.75
CA HIS A 337 10.55 -1.37 -39.08
C HIS A 337 11.39 -0.19 -39.55
N VAL A 338 12.71 -0.35 -39.56
CA VAL A 338 13.59 0.56 -40.27
C VAL A 338 13.21 0.35 -41.72
N ARG A 339 12.27 1.16 -42.22
CA ARG A 339 12.21 1.45 -43.64
C ARG A 339 13.53 2.14 -43.91
N VAL A 340 14.55 1.32 -44.21
CA VAL A 340 15.70 1.81 -44.95
C VAL A 340 15.04 2.45 -46.15
N GLY A 341 15.12 3.78 -46.23
CA GLY A 341 14.80 4.47 -47.45
C GLY A 341 15.74 3.88 -48.47
N GLY A 342 15.31 2.80 -49.12
CA GLY A 342 15.79 2.43 -50.41
C GLY A 342 15.63 3.72 -51.19
N THR A 343 16.76 4.27 -51.59
CA THR A 343 16.87 5.04 -52.82
C THR A 343 16.31 4.16 -53.92
N ASP A 344 14.99 3.97 -53.94
CA ASP A 344 14.26 3.52 -55.10
C ASP A 344 14.39 4.71 -56.02
N ASN A 345 15.42 4.59 -56.83
CA ASN A 345 15.69 5.31 -58.05
C ASN A 345 14.66 6.40 -58.30
N MET A 346 15.12 7.62 -58.13
CA MET A 346 14.70 8.75 -58.95
C MET A 346 14.93 8.36 -60.42
N ILE A 347 14.08 7.48 -60.95
CA ILE A 347 13.82 7.38 -62.38
C ILE A 347 13.05 8.66 -62.63
N THR A 348 13.79 9.71 -62.99
CA THR A 348 13.24 10.78 -63.80
C THR A 348 12.58 10.11 -64.99
N THR A 349 11.26 10.08 -64.99
CA THR A 349 10.45 9.81 -66.18
C THR A 349 10.65 10.99 -67.13
N ALA A 350 11.82 11.03 -67.77
CA ALA A 350 11.97 11.68 -69.05
C ALA A 350 11.29 10.76 -70.06
N THR A 351 10.16 11.24 -70.54
CA THR A 351 9.53 10.89 -71.81
C THR A 351 10.55 10.34 -72.80
N ASN A 352 10.45 9.05 -73.14
CA ASN A 352 10.90 8.61 -74.44
C ASN A 352 10.05 7.45 -74.94
N ASN A 353 9.22 7.78 -75.93
CA ASN A 353 8.78 6.86 -76.96
C ASN A 353 9.97 6.02 -77.44
N ASN A 354 9.91 4.69 -77.33
CA ASN A 354 10.15 3.84 -78.48
C ASN A 354 9.94 2.36 -78.16
N ASN A 355 9.11 1.75 -79.01
CA ASN A 355 9.39 0.52 -79.74
C ASN A 355 10.00 -0.70 -79.04
N ASN A 356 9.22 -1.78 -79.18
CA ASN A 356 9.62 -3.11 -79.64
C ASN A 356 10.29 -4.11 -78.69
N ASN A 357 9.72 -5.31 -78.85
CA ASN A 357 10.34 -6.64 -78.81
C ASN A 357 10.63 -7.27 -77.45
N ASN A 358 9.73 -8.20 -77.09
CA ASN A 358 9.98 -9.64 -77.17
C ASN A 358 11.37 -10.11 -76.71
N SER A 359 11.44 -10.76 -75.55
CA SER A 359 12.21 -11.99 -75.38
C SER A 359 11.95 -12.57 -73.99
N ASP A 360 11.62 -13.85 -74.00
CA ASP A 360 11.87 -14.83 -72.94
C ASP A 360 13.21 -14.61 -72.23
N ASN A 361 13.25 -14.85 -70.90
CA ASN A 361 14.05 -15.96 -70.34
C ASN A 361 14.09 -15.99 -68.81
N ASN A 362 13.84 -17.20 -68.31
CA ASN A 362 14.58 -17.94 -67.27
C ASN A 362 14.77 -17.37 -65.85
N ASN A 363 14.18 -18.11 -64.90
CA ASN A 363 14.85 -18.80 -63.80
C ASN A 363 16.02 -18.09 -63.11
N ASP A 364 15.79 -17.59 -61.89
CA ASP A 364 16.75 -17.79 -60.81
C ASP A 364 16.04 -17.79 -59.44
N LYS A 365 15.77 -19.01 -58.94
CA LYS A 365 15.22 -19.26 -57.61
C LYS A 365 16.41 -19.42 -56.65
N ARG A 366 16.78 -18.35 -55.95
CA ARG A 366 17.78 -18.42 -54.87
C ARG A 366 17.11 -18.59 -53.52
N ASP A 367 17.19 -19.82 -53.01
CA ASP A 367 16.98 -20.15 -51.61
C ASP A 367 18.09 -19.51 -50.78
N VAL A 368 17.73 -18.58 -49.90
CA VAL A 368 18.63 -18.03 -48.88
C VAL A 368 18.37 -18.79 -47.58
N THR A 369 19.22 -19.78 -47.32
CA THR A 369 19.26 -20.54 -46.07
C THR A 369 19.94 -19.69 -45.00
N ILE A 370 19.19 -19.22 -44.00
CA ILE A 370 19.74 -18.52 -42.84
C ILE A 370 20.05 -19.57 -41.77
N HIS A 371 21.33 -19.83 -41.55
CA HIS A 371 21.82 -20.58 -40.40
C HIS A 371 21.73 -19.71 -39.14
N ASN A 372 20.87 -20.11 -38.20
CA ASN A 372 20.94 -19.63 -36.82
C ASN A 372 21.97 -20.48 -36.06
N LEU A 373 22.98 -19.80 -35.51
CA LEU A 373 23.88 -20.33 -34.48
C LEU A 373 23.27 -20.02 -33.11
N GLU A 374 23.37 -21.02 -32.22
CA GLU A 374 22.80 -21.13 -30.87
C GLU A 374 23.16 -20.02 -29.89
#